data_AF-A0A4W6FBY1-F1
#
_entry.id   AF-A0A4W6FBY1-F1
#
_cell.length_a   1.000
_cell.length_b   1.000
_cell.length_c   1.000
_cell.angle_alpha   90.00
_cell.angle_beta   90.00
_cell.angle_gamma   90.00
#
_symmetry.space_group_name_H-M   'P 1'
#
loop_
_entity.id
_entity.type
_entity.pdbx_description
1 polymer ?
#
loop_
_entity_poly.entity_id
_entity_poly.type
_entity_poly.pdbx_seq_one_letter_code
_entity_poly.pdbx_strand_id
1 'polypeptide(L)'
;MEKQSSSTAVSAAEEATCLYPVSLPIGCYWYVSHIYREEIKRIERENGVTIEAEVMVRPVPRQKDGDPLKALTEFISLVQNSLPETNGSVIPLKFTDQEQWRDALKIIQRPESKLLLTLSSDELTVCGPSRSQDAISKSLNTASTNTHTFFEDTEWTTLHTPLTIGMIVKDPLVDTGLTMEESCWKLMTTSFKEQVAKIKTKFGVDFKESGISQGKVDVKACYRRPGGNKSMESHAVRALLRLCQTITTSPLRFTQYNGASGFSSSLNNLSEDHQSEGASSRPVLNGQSGYSAHNTDAATAGAVAEGDNKDQTCPICLDAFTNKKTLRCKHEFCEECLEQAKKGSGPICPVCKDVFGVIEGDQPDGKISWTTYSSPLPGFPDCGTIVIDYHIPSGTQTEKHPNPGQYYTGVNRRAYLPNNTEGNEVLKLLKKAFDRKLIFTVGTSRTTGIENQVTWNDIHHKTSTSGGPECFGYPDPGYLSRVKEELKAKGIK
;
A
#
# COMPACT_ATOMS: atom_id res chain seq x y z
N MET A 1 5.63 -29.67 -56.04
CA MET A 1 5.07 -30.27 -54.81
C MET A 1 6.24 -30.65 -53.92
N GLU A 2 6.60 -29.80 -52.97
CA GLU A 2 7.55 -30.13 -51.91
C GLU A 2 6.88 -29.74 -50.59
N LYS A 3 6.70 -30.72 -49.70
CA LYS A 3 6.19 -30.49 -48.35
C LYS A 3 7.39 -30.39 -47.42
N GLN A 4 7.61 -29.19 -46.89
CA GLN A 4 8.58 -28.98 -45.82
C GLN A 4 7.95 -29.39 -44.48
N SER A 5 8.65 -30.22 -43.72
CA SER A 5 8.15 -30.78 -42.46
C SER A 5 8.07 -29.72 -41.37
N SER A 6 6.88 -29.57 -40.79
CA SER A 6 6.61 -28.62 -39.70
C SER A 6 7.28 -29.06 -38.40
N SER A 7 8.12 -28.18 -37.83
CA SER A 7 8.47 -28.20 -36.41
C SER A 7 7.64 -27.16 -35.67
N THR A 8 6.49 -27.56 -35.12
CA THR A 8 5.60 -26.65 -34.38
C THR A 8 6.20 -26.28 -33.04
N ALA A 9 6.98 -25.20 -33.01
CA ALA A 9 7.28 -24.49 -31.77
C ALA A 9 6.00 -23.78 -31.30
N VAL A 10 5.30 -24.36 -30.33
CA VAL A 10 4.19 -23.70 -29.64
C VAL A 10 4.80 -22.67 -28.68
N SER A 11 4.95 -21.44 -29.16
CA SER A 11 5.33 -20.32 -28.30
C SER A 11 4.20 -20.04 -27.31
N ALA A 12 4.48 -20.26 -26.03
CA ALA A 12 3.62 -19.74 -24.97
C ALA A 12 3.65 -18.21 -25.05
N ALA A 13 2.55 -17.61 -25.49
CA ALA A 13 2.33 -16.18 -25.33
C ALA A 13 1.95 -15.94 -23.86
N GLU A 14 2.90 -15.50 -23.06
CA GLU A 14 2.62 -14.97 -21.73
C GLU A 14 1.78 -13.70 -21.88
N GLU A 15 0.65 -13.62 -21.19
CA GLU A 15 -0.18 -12.42 -21.14
C GLU A 15 0.61 -11.30 -20.46
N ALA A 16 1.13 -10.36 -21.26
CA ALA A 16 1.86 -9.20 -20.77
C ALA A 16 0.90 -8.14 -20.19
N THR A 17 0.27 -8.46 -19.06
CA THR A 17 -0.51 -7.48 -18.29
C THR A 17 0.41 -6.34 -17.85
N CYS A 18 0.00 -5.09 -18.06
CA CYS A 18 0.76 -3.94 -17.57
C CYS A 18 0.79 -3.95 -16.03
N LEU A 19 1.95 -4.27 -15.43
CA LEU A 19 2.13 -4.44 -13.99
C LEU A 19 2.07 -3.12 -13.18
N TYR A 20 1.78 -1.99 -13.83
CA TYR A 20 1.99 -0.64 -13.30
C TYR A 20 0.72 0.24 -13.42
N PRO A 21 -0.29 0.06 -12.56
CA PRO A 21 -1.50 0.89 -12.58
C PRO A 21 -1.22 2.33 -12.14
N VAL A 22 -1.85 3.29 -12.81
CA VAL A 22 -1.73 4.73 -12.50
C VAL A 22 -2.83 5.14 -11.50
N SER A 23 -2.42 5.66 -10.33
CA SER A 23 -3.36 6.15 -9.31
C SER A 23 -3.86 7.56 -9.64
N LEU A 24 -5.10 7.65 -10.14
CA LEU A 24 -5.79 8.91 -10.42
C LEU A 24 -6.85 9.22 -9.35
N PRO A 25 -7.07 10.50 -8.97
CA PRO A 25 -8.26 10.88 -8.23
C PRO A 25 -9.52 10.51 -9.02
N ILE A 26 -10.53 9.93 -8.36
CA ILE A 26 -11.71 9.36 -9.05
C ILE A 26 -12.41 10.37 -9.96
N GLY A 27 -12.53 11.64 -9.56
CA GLY A 27 -13.12 12.70 -10.39
C GLY A 27 -12.27 13.08 -11.62
N CYS A 28 -10.95 12.94 -11.55
CA CYS A 28 -10.06 13.16 -12.69
C CYS A 28 -10.18 12.02 -13.71
N TYR A 29 -10.16 10.77 -13.25
CA TYR A 29 -10.42 9.63 -14.13
C TYR A 29 -11.82 9.72 -14.76
N TRP A 30 -12.85 10.01 -13.96
CA TRP A 30 -14.23 10.17 -14.43
C TRP A 30 -14.37 11.26 -15.50
N TYR A 31 -13.74 12.41 -15.32
CA TYR A 31 -13.73 13.46 -16.34
C TYR A 31 -13.08 12.97 -17.64
N VAL A 32 -11.90 12.34 -17.53
CA VAL A 32 -11.15 11.87 -18.71
C VAL A 32 -11.88 10.72 -19.43
N SER A 33 -12.49 9.79 -18.70
CA SER A 33 -13.22 8.64 -19.26
C SER A 33 -14.49 9.02 -20.01
N HIS A 34 -15.15 10.13 -19.62
CA HIS A 34 -16.37 10.61 -20.28
C HIS A 34 -16.09 11.63 -21.38
N ILE A 35 -15.14 12.55 -21.19
CA ILE A 35 -14.88 13.64 -22.14
C ILE A 35 -13.90 13.24 -23.25
N TYR A 36 -12.92 12.39 -22.95
CA TYR A 36 -11.88 11.94 -23.89
C TYR A 36 -12.00 10.44 -24.21
N ARG A 37 -13.25 9.93 -24.24
CA ARG A 37 -13.56 8.52 -24.48
C ARG A 37 -12.99 8.00 -25.80
N GLU A 38 -13.03 8.81 -26.85
CA GLU A 38 -12.52 8.43 -28.17
C GLU A 38 -10.98 8.45 -28.25
N GLU A 39 -10.31 9.33 -27.48
CA GLU A 39 -8.85 9.27 -27.30
C GLU A 39 -8.42 8.03 -26.51
N ILE A 40 -9.18 7.63 -25.47
CA ILE A 40 -8.93 6.37 -24.73
C ILE A 40 -9.06 5.18 -25.68
N LYS A 41 -10.18 5.05 -26.40
CA LYS A 41 -10.38 3.99 -27.41
C LYS A 41 -9.34 4.01 -28.52
N ARG A 42 -8.78 5.19 -28.84
CA ARG A 42 -7.66 5.31 -29.78
C ARG A 42 -6.38 4.71 -29.17
N ILE A 43 -6.02 5.09 -27.94
CA ILE A 43 -4.86 4.55 -27.22
C ILE A 43 -4.94 3.03 -27.08
N GLU A 44 -6.09 2.51 -26.65
CA GLU A 44 -6.36 1.07 -26.51
C GLU A 44 -6.11 0.31 -27.82
N ARG A 45 -6.73 0.77 -28.90
CA ARG A 45 -6.60 0.21 -30.25
C ARG A 45 -5.19 0.34 -30.85
N GLU A 46 -4.51 1.48 -30.64
CA GLU A 46 -3.15 1.72 -31.15
C GLU A 46 -2.11 0.84 -30.45
N ASN A 47 -2.34 0.48 -29.18
CA ASN A 47 -1.40 -0.29 -28.36
C ASN A 47 -1.83 -1.75 -28.14
N GLY A 48 -3.04 -2.14 -28.57
CA GLY A 48 -3.56 -3.50 -28.40
C GLY A 48 -3.89 -3.86 -26.94
N VAL A 49 -4.34 -2.90 -26.15
CA VAL A 49 -4.61 -3.04 -24.70
C VAL A 49 -6.01 -2.53 -24.35
N THR A 50 -6.51 -2.90 -23.17
CA THR A 50 -7.71 -2.29 -22.55
C THR A 50 -7.28 -1.53 -21.30
N ILE A 51 -7.87 -0.36 -21.05
CA ILE A 51 -7.58 0.50 -19.90
C ILE A 51 -8.64 0.24 -18.82
N GLU A 52 -8.37 -0.77 -17.99
CA GLU A 52 -9.21 -1.08 -16.82
C GLU A 52 -8.93 -0.13 -15.65
N ALA A 53 -9.97 0.18 -14.86
CA ALA A 53 -9.87 1.08 -13.72
C ALA A 53 -10.46 0.46 -12.44
N GLU A 54 -9.64 0.34 -11.40
CA GLU A 54 -10.04 -0.18 -10.09
C GLU A 54 -10.23 0.95 -9.05
N VAL A 55 -11.35 0.96 -8.33
CA VAL A 55 -11.61 1.92 -7.25
C VAL A 55 -11.33 1.27 -5.88
N MET A 56 -10.17 1.58 -5.32
CA MET A 56 -9.75 1.04 -4.02
C MET A 56 -10.20 1.91 -2.83
N VAL A 57 -11.17 1.41 -2.06
CA VAL A 57 -11.68 2.08 -0.85
C VAL A 57 -10.96 1.57 0.41
N ARG A 58 -10.35 2.49 1.18
CA ARG A 58 -9.65 2.18 2.43
C ARG A 58 -10.21 2.98 3.61
N PRO A 59 -10.95 2.37 4.55
CA PRO A 59 -11.33 3.01 5.80
C PRO A 59 -10.09 3.43 6.61
N VAL A 60 -10.08 4.66 7.10
CA VAL A 60 -9.00 5.21 7.94
C VAL A 60 -9.61 5.64 9.28
N PRO A 61 -9.15 5.09 10.43
CA PRO A 61 -9.70 5.44 11.72
C PRO A 61 -9.32 6.88 12.09
N ARG A 62 -10.31 7.69 12.50
CA ARG A 62 -10.10 9.08 12.96
C ARG A 62 -9.77 9.18 14.46
N GLN A 63 -9.99 8.09 15.20
CA GLN A 63 -9.85 7.98 16.65
C GLN A 63 -9.15 6.66 16.97
N LYS A 64 -8.53 6.54 18.16
CA LYS A 64 -7.74 5.35 18.54
C LYS A 64 -8.56 4.05 18.51
N ASP A 65 -9.84 4.13 18.86
CA ASP A 65 -10.75 2.99 18.98
C ASP A 65 -11.65 2.81 17.74
N GLY A 66 -11.31 3.46 16.63
CA GLY A 66 -12.01 3.27 15.36
C GLY A 66 -11.73 1.87 14.80
N ASP A 67 -12.78 1.18 14.35
CA ASP A 67 -12.71 -0.17 13.78
C ASP A 67 -12.80 -0.12 12.23
N PRO A 68 -11.68 -0.24 11.49
CA PRO A 68 -11.69 -0.18 10.04
C PRO A 68 -12.30 -1.43 9.39
N LEU A 69 -12.33 -2.56 10.10
CA LEU A 69 -12.84 -3.85 9.61
C LEU A 69 -14.37 -3.86 9.66
N LYS A 70 -14.95 -3.38 10.77
CA LYS A 70 -16.40 -3.13 10.87
C LYS A 70 -16.83 -2.08 9.85
N ALA A 71 -16.11 -0.95 9.74
CA ALA A 71 -16.41 0.08 8.76
C ALA A 71 -16.34 -0.43 7.31
N LEU A 72 -15.36 -1.28 6.97
CA LEU A 72 -15.28 -1.93 5.66
C LEU A 72 -16.45 -2.89 5.43
N THR A 73 -16.86 -3.65 6.45
CA THR A 73 -17.98 -4.60 6.37
C THR A 73 -19.32 -3.87 6.17
N GLU A 74 -19.56 -2.80 6.91
CA GLU A 74 -20.74 -1.95 6.75
C GLU A 74 -20.76 -1.25 5.38
N PHE A 75 -19.61 -0.76 4.92
CA PHE A 75 -19.45 -0.18 3.58
C PHE A 75 -19.73 -1.21 2.46
N ILE A 76 -19.18 -2.42 2.55
CA ILE A 76 -19.45 -3.51 1.59
C ILE A 76 -20.95 -3.85 1.58
N SER A 77 -21.60 -3.92 2.74
CA SER A 77 -23.04 -4.16 2.83
C SER A 77 -23.84 -3.04 2.17
N LEU A 78 -23.46 -1.77 2.38
CA LEU A 78 -24.07 -0.62 1.71
C LEU A 78 -23.94 -0.71 0.19
N VAL A 79 -22.74 -0.98 -0.32
CA VAL A 79 -22.48 -1.16 -1.76
C VAL A 79 -23.33 -2.29 -2.33
N GLN A 80 -23.33 -3.47 -1.69
CA GLN A 80 -24.12 -4.63 -2.11
C GLN A 80 -25.62 -4.35 -2.15
N ASN A 81 -26.15 -3.61 -1.15
CA ASN A 81 -27.55 -3.20 -1.11
C ASN A 81 -27.88 -2.14 -2.18
N SER A 82 -26.90 -1.36 -2.64
CA SER A 82 -27.07 -0.36 -3.70
C SER A 82 -26.88 -0.89 -5.13
N LEU A 83 -26.23 -2.05 -5.34
CA LEU A 83 -25.99 -2.62 -6.68
C LEU A 83 -27.26 -2.73 -7.56
N PRO A 84 -28.47 -3.06 -7.05
CA PRO A 84 -29.69 -3.04 -7.86
C PRO A 84 -30.10 -1.63 -8.34
N GLU A 85 -29.63 -0.57 -7.68
CA GLU A 85 -29.85 0.84 -8.02
C GLU A 85 -28.72 1.44 -8.90
N THR A 86 -27.63 0.70 -9.21
CA THR A 86 -26.48 1.23 -9.99
C THR A 86 -26.57 1.06 -11.51
N ASN A 87 -27.57 0.35 -12.04
CA ASN A 87 -27.77 0.26 -13.50
C ASN A 87 -28.14 1.65 -14.06
N GLY A 88 -27.66 1.97 -15.27
CA GLY A 88 -27.92 3.25 -15.93
C GLY A 88 -28.81 3.13 -17.17
N SER A 89 -29.71 4.09 -17.33
CA SER A 89 -30.36 4.42 -18.61
C SER A 89 -29.59 5.54 -19.30
N VAL A 90 -29.30 5.36 -20.60
CA VAL A 90 -28.75 6.41 -21.46
C VAL A 90 -29.88 7.04 -22.26
N ILE A 91 -30.00 8.35 -22.19
CA ILE A 91 -31.03 9.16 -22.84
C ILE A 91 -30.34 10.09 -23.85
N PRO A 92 -30.52 9.89 -25.16
CA PRO A 92 -29.95 10.79 -26.17
C PRO A 92 -30.52 12.21 -26.05
N LEU A 93 -29.66 13.22 -26.01
CA LEU A 93 -30.01 14.65 -25.95
C LEU A 93 -30.48 15.18 -27.31
N LYS A 94 -31.54 14.59 -27.85
CA LYS A 94 -32.27 15.16 -29.00
C LYS A 94 -33.09 16.33 -28.49
N PHE A 95 -32.98 17.49 -29.16
CA PHE A 95 -33.66 18.77 -28.85
C PHE A 95 -35.00 18.60 -28.15
N THR A 96 -34.95 18.62 -26.82
CA THR A 96 -36.10 18.38 -25.93
C THR A 96 -36.75 19.72 -25.64
N ASP A 97 -38.08 19.79 -25.60
CA ASP A 97 -38.75 21.06 -25.28
C ASP A 97 -38.55 21.49 -23.81
N GLN A 98 -38.82 22.77 -23.55
CA GLN A 98 -38.61 23.40 -22.25
C GLN A 98 -39.59 22.90 -21.15
N GLU A 99 -40.68 22.24 -21.52
CA GLU A 99 -41.67 21.70 -20.57
C GLU A 99 -41.27 20.30 -20.11
N GLN A 100 -40.85 19.44 -21.04
CA GLN A 100 -40.27 18.13 -20.77
C GLN A 100 -39.08 18.20 -19.78
N TRP A 101 -38.16 19.14 -19.99
CA TRP A 101 -37.06 19.39 -19.04
C TRP A 101 -37.54 19.91 -17.68
N ARG A 102 -38.58 20.76 -17.64
CA ARG A 102 -39.19 21.21 -16.37
C ARG A 102 -39.79 20.06 -15.59
N ASP A 103 -40.44 19.12 -16.26
CA ASP A 103 -41.04 17.96 -15.62
C ASP A 103 -40.00 16.93 -15.17
N ALA A 104 -38.94 16.71 -15.96
CA ALA A 104 -37.77 15.95 -15.52
C ALA A 104 -37.13 16.57 -14.26
N LEU A 105 -36.93 17.89 -14.21
CA LEU A 105 -36.38 18.58 -13.04
C LEU A 105 -37.25 18.40 -11.78
N LYS A 106 -38.59 18.39 -11.89
CA LYS A 106 -39.51 18.07 -10.77
C LYS A 106 -39.37 16.64 -10.24
N ILE A 107 -38.75 15.72 -10.98
CA ILE A 107 -38.43 14.36 -10.55
C ILE A 107 -37.03 14.31 -9.93
N ILE A 108 -36.05 14.98 -10.56
CA ILE A 108 -34.66 15.09 -10.10
C ILE A 108 -34.59 15.73 -8.71
N GLN A 109 -35.37 16.78 -8.46
CA GLN A 109 -35.37 17.55 -7.21
C GLN A 109 -35.99 16.82 -6.00
N ARG A 110 -36.52 15.60 -6.16
CA ARG A 110 -37.11 14.82 -5.05
C ARG A 110 -36.01 14.02 -4.34
N PRO A 111 -35.80 14.19 -3.01
CA PRO A 111 -34.78 13.43 -2.28
C PRO A 111 -34.92 11.91 -2.40
N GLU A 112 -36.16 11.42 -2.54
CA GLU A 112 -36.51 10.00 -2.62
C GLU A 112 -36.25 9.38 -4.00
N SER A 113 -35.94 10.21 -5.01
CA SER A 113 -35.59 9.75 -6.36
C SER A 113 -34.24 9.05 -6.40
N LYS A 114 -33.29 9.42 -5.50
CA LYS A 114 -31.91 8.90 -5.43
C LYS A 114 -31.22 8.83 -6.80
N LEU A 115 -31.27 9.92 -7.57
CA LEU A 115 -30.71 9.95 -8.92
C LEU A 115 -29.29 10.52 -8.94
N LEU A 116 -28.40 9.85 -9.65
CA LEU A 116 -27.14 10.41 -10.13
C LEU A 116 -27.25 10.63 -11.64
N LEU A 117 -26.83 11.81 -12.11
CA LEU A 117 -26.95 12.25 -13.49
C LEU A 117 -25.56 12.60 -14.02
N THR A 118 -25.22 12.11 -15.21
CA THR A 118 -24.04 12.54 -15.98
C THR A 118 -24.51 13.09 -17.32
N LEU A 119 -24.03 14.26 -17.70
CA LEU A 119 -24.46 14.98 -18.90
C LEU A 119 -23.24 15.21 -19.81
N SER A 120 -23.34 14.80 -21.07
CA SER A 120 -22.36 15.10 -22.13
C SER A 120 -22.95 16.08 -23.16
N SER A 121 -22.30 16.25 -24.30
CA SER A 121 -22.83 17.01 -25.44
C SER A 121 -24.07 16.37 -26.07
N ASP A 122 -24.16 15.04 -26.05
CA ASP A 122 -25.10 14.27 -26.89
C ASP A 122 -25.96 13.26 -26.09
N GLU A 123 -25.65 13.01 -24.82
CA GLU A 123 -26.37 12.06 -23.96
C GLU A 123 -26.47 12.50 -22.49
N LEU A 124 -27.55 12.06 -21.84
CA LEU A 124 -27.79 12.11 -20.41
C LEU A 124 -27.81 10.68 -19.87
N THR A 125 -26.86 10.33 -19.00
CA THR A 125 -26.86 9.07 -18.27
C THR A 125 -27.54 9.24 -16.92
N VAL A 126 -28.51 8.38 -16.62
CA VAL A 126 -29.34 8.41 -15.41
C VAL A 126 -29.17 7.11 -14.66
N CYS A 127 -28.69 7.14 -13.42
CA CYS A 127 -28.64 5.98 -12.52
C CYS A 127 -29.38 6.24 -11.20
N GLY A 128 -29.83 5.15 -10.56
CA GLY A 128 -30.67 5.15 -9.37
C GLY A 128 -31.75 4.06 -9.44
N PRO A 129 -32.78 4.10 -8.58
CA PRO A 129 -33.91 3.17 -8.64
C PRO A 129 -34.61 3.19 -10.00
N SER A 130 -34.92 2.03 -10.59
CA SER A 130 -35.53 1.93 -11.94
C SER A 130 -36.80 2.78 -12.09
N ARG A 131 -37.65 2.83 -11.06
CA ARG A 131 -38.85 3.69 -11.01
C ARG A 131 -38.56 5.18 -11.26
N SER A 132 -37.38 5.65 -10.84
CA SER A 132 -36.93 7.03 -10.99
C SER A 132 -36.38 7.25 -12.39
N GLN A 133 -35.61 6.29 -12.93
CA GLN A 133 -35.11 6.31 -14.31
C GLN A 133 -36.25 6.30 -15.33
N ASP A 134 -37.22 5.40 -15.16
CA ASP A 134 -38.44 5.30 -15.98
C ASP A 134 -39.22 6.61 -15.99
N ALA A 135 -39.30 7.30 -14.84
CA ALA A 135 -39.98 8.59 -14.73
C ALA A 135 -39.26 9.69 -15.51
N ILE A 136 -37.93 9.76 -15.44
CA ILE A 136 -37.11 10.69 -16.23
C ILE A 136 -37.27 10.41 -17.73
N SER A 137 -37.13 9.15 -18.17
CA SER A 137 -37.27 8.74 -19.56
C SER A 137 -38.65 9.08 -20.14
N LYS A 138 -39.72 8.90 -19.34
CA LYS A 138 -41.09 9.29 -19.72
C LYS A 138 -41.26 10.80 -19.82
N SER A 139 -40.72 11.58 -18.87
CA SER A 139 -40.79 13.06 -18.92
C SER A 139 -40.02 13.66 -20.08
N LEU A 140 -38.94 13.02 -20.54
CA LEU A 140 -38.16 13.45 -21.70
C LEU A 140 -38.66 12.88 -23.04
N ASN A 141 -39.80 12.16 -23.06
CA ASN A 141 -40.40 11.52 -24.24
C ASN A 141 -39.43 10.67 -25.09
N THR A 142 -38.36 10.17 -24.49
CA THR A 142 -37.31 9.39 -25.15
C THR A 142 -37.47 7.90 -24.85
N ALA A 143 -37.33 7.07 -25.89
CA ALA A 143 -37.11 5.64 -25.70
C ALA A 143 -35.70 5.43 -25.12
N SER A 144 -35.61 4.86 -23.91
CA SER A 144 -34.33 4.39 -23.37
C SER A 144 -33.78 3.31 -24.30
N THR A 145 -32.59 3.53 -24.83
CA THR A 145 -31.75 2.42 -25.32
C THR A 145 -31.32 1.54 -24.14
N ASN A 146 -30.87 0.32 -24.42
CA ASN A 146 -30.57 -0.70 -23.41
C ASN A 146 -29.70 -0.18 -22.25
N THR A 147 -29.87 -0.82 -21.09
CA THR A 147 -29.05 -0.59 -19.90
C THR A 147 -27.57 -0.63 -20.26
N HIS A 148 -26.90 0.51 -20.19
CA HIS A 148 -25.46 0.53 -20.04
C HIS A 148 -25.19 0.24 -18.58
N THR A 149 -24.54 -0.88 -18.29
CA THR A 149 -23.89 -1.02 -16.99
C THR A 149 -22.85 0.09 -16.90
N PHE A 150 -22.71 0.74 -15.75
CA PHE A 150 -21.70 1.81 -15.53
C PHE A 150 -20.23 1.34 -15.66
N PHE A 151 -20.03 0.09 -16.10
CA PHE A 151 -18.79 -0.66 -16.22
C PHE A 151 -18.58 -1.28 -17.63
N GLU A 152 -19.47 -1.04 -18.60
CA GLU A 152 -19.34 -1.60 -19.96
C GLU A 152 -18.52 -0.69 -20.90
N ASP A 153 -17.20 -0.68 -20.75
CA ASP A 153 -16.26 -0.48 -21.87
C ASP A 153 -15.15 -1.55 -21.82
N THR A 154 -15.49 -2.72 -21.29
CA THR A 154 -14.69 -3.95 -21.31
C THR A 154 -15.65 -5.09 -21.65
N GLU A 155 -15.27 -6.01 -22.55
CA GLU A 155 -16.12 -7.13 -22.98
C GLU A 155 -16.32 -8.15 -21.85
N TRP A 156 -17.19 -7.84 -20.88
CA TRP A 156 -17.65 -8.82 -19.90
C TRP A 156 -18.62 -9.79 -20.58
N THR A 157 -18.04 -10.80 -21.23
CA THR A 157 -18.79 -11.84 -21.95
C THR A 157 -19.91 -12.42 -21.09
N THR A 158 -21.09 -12.53 -21.71
CA THR A 158 -22.36 -12.85 -21.07
C THR A 158 -22.40 -14.28 -20.52
N LEU A 159 -22.07 -14.44 -19.24
CA LEU A 159 -22.32 -15.65 -18.46
C LEU A 159 -22.82 -15.28 -17.07
N HIS A 160 -24.10 -15.59 -16.81
CA HIS A 160 -24.87 -15.23 -15.61
C HIS A 160 -24.16 -15.54 -14.27
N THR A 161 -23.31 -14.61 -13.84
CA THR A 161 -22.52 -14.70 -12.62
C THR A 161 -22.73 -13.41 -11.82
N PRO A 162 -23.24 -13.46 -10.58
CA PRO A 162 -23.44 -12.26 -9.80
C PRO A 162 -22.12 -11.52 -9.57
N LEU A 163 -22.12 -10.20 -9.79
CA LEU A 163 -21.00 -9.28 -9.54
C LEU A 163 -20.49 -9.47 -8.10
N THR A 164 -19.39 -10.22 -7.97
CA THR A 164 -18.79 -10.56 -6.69
C THR A 164 -17.59 -9.65 -6.49
N ILE A 165 -17.74 -8.64 -5.63
CA ILE A 165 -16.70 -7.64 -5.34
C ILE A 165 -15.40 -8.36 -4.97
N GLY A 166 -14.36 -8.17 -5.80
CA GLY A 166 -13.08 -8.82 -5.66
C GLY A 166 -12.35 -8.38 -4.39
N MET A 167 -12.38 -9.22 -3.35
CA MET A 167 -11.54 -9.00 -2.17
C MET A 167 -10.11 -9.47 -2.46
N ILE A 168 -9.19 -8.55 -2.74
CA ILE A 168 -7.74 -8.81 -2.70
C ILE A 168 -7.28 -8.90 -1.23
N VAL A 169 -7.82 -9.88 -0.51
CA VAL A 169 -7.22 -10.38 0.73
C VAL A 169 -6.50 -11.66 0.34
N LYS A 170 -5.16 -11.59 0.22
CA LYS A 170 -4.31 -12.79 0.20
C LYS A 170 -4.39 -13.46 1.57
N ASP A 171 -5.44 -14.24 1.77
CA ASP A 171 -5.62 -15.10 2.94
C ASP A 171 -5.05 -16.48 2.61
N PRO A 172 -3.89 -16.86 3.17
CA PRO A 172 -3.24 -18.13 2.82
C PRO A 172 -4.19 -19.32 2.97
N LEU A 173 -5.08 -19.27 3.97
CA LEU A 173 -6.04 -20.34 4.28
C LEU A 173 -7.12 -20.55 3.20
N VAL A 174 -7.39 -19.57 2.34
CA VAL A 174 -8.34 -19.69 1.23
C VAL A 174 -7.67 -20.36 0.03
N ASP A 175 -6.47 -19.89 -0.33
CA ASP A 175 -5.79 -20.36 -1.53
C ASP A 175 -5.12 -21.73 -1.29
N THR A 176 -4.50 -21.98 -0.12
CA THR A 176 -3.91 -23.29 0.23
C THR A 176 -4.91 -24.28 0.85
N GLY A 177 -5.94 -23.80 1.56
CA GLY A 177 -6.81 -24.65 2.37
C GLY A 177 -6.24 -24.95 3.75
N LEU A 178 -6.83 -25.93 4.44
CA LEU A 178 -6.43 -26.39 5.76
C LEU A 178 -5.92 -27.84 5.73
N THR A 179 -4.62 -28.00 5.91
CA THR A 179 -3.96 -29.30 6.14
C THR A 179 -4.19 -29.77 7.58
N MET A 180 -4.64 -31.01 7.76
CA MET A 180 -4.76 -31.66 9.07
C MET A 180 -4.45 -33.15 8.98
N GLU A 181 -4.29 -33.81 10.13
CA GLU A 181 -4.22 -35.28 10.14
C GLU A 181 -5.54 -35.91 9.69
N GLU A 182 -5.44 -37.00 8.92
CA GLU A 182 -6.59 -37.80 8.46
C GLU A 182 -7.45 -38.31 9.63
N SER A 183 -6.82 -38.53 10.79
CA SER A 183 -7.46 -38.84 12.07
C SER A 183 -8.43 -37.73 12.55
N CYS A 184 -8.00 -36.46 12.57
CA CYS A 184 -8.85 -35.33 12.96
C CYS A 184 -10.01 -35.15 11.96
N TRP A 185 -9.73 -35.29 10.66
CA TRP A 185 -10.76 -35.13 9.63
C TRP A 185 -11.84 -36.22 9.70
N LYS A 186 -11.45 -37.49 9.86
CA LYS A 186 -12.40 -38.59 10.08
C LYS A 186 -13.23 -38.36 11.33
N LEU A 187 -12.60 -37.97 12.45
CA LEU A 187 -13.31 -37.69 13.70
C LEU A 187 -14.32 -36.53 13.55
N MET A 188 -13.97 -35.48 12.81
CA MET A 188 -14.88 -34.37 12.50
C MET A 188 -16.06 -34.77 11.61
N THR A 189 -15.81 -35.57 10.57
CA THR A 189 -16.84 -35.99 9.61
C THR A 189 -17.75 -37.11 10.13
N THR A 190 -17.31 -37.89 11.13
CA THR A 190 -18.15 -38.91 11.79
C THR A 190 -18.84 -38.37 13.04
N SER A 191 -18.06 -37.93 14.03
CA SER A 191 -18.53 -37.69 15.41
C SER A 191 -18.97 -36.25 15.64
N PHE A 192 -18.35 -35.30 14.94
CA PHE A 192 -18.70 -33.87 15.00
C PHE A 192 -19.43 -33.39 13.73
N LYS A 193 -20.10 -34.32 13.02
CA LYS A 193 -20.79 -34.05 11.75
C LYS A 193 -21.85 -32.94 11.85
N GLU A 194 -22.47 -32.78 13.02
CA GLU A 194 -23.43 -31.70 13.26
C GLU A 194 -22.75 -30.33 13.40
N GLN A 195 -21.59 -30.25 14.04
CA GLN A 195 -20.79 -29.02 14.11
C GLN A 195 -20.28 -28.65 12.72
N VAL A 196 -19.79 -29.63 11.94
CA VAL A 196 -19.39 -29.42 10.54
C VAL A 196 -20.58 -28.97 9.68
N ALA A 197 -21.76 -29.57 9.84
CA ALA A 197 -22.98 -29.14 9.14
C ALA A 197 -23.44 -27.74 9.55
N LYS A 198 -23.33 -27.38 10.83
CA LYS A 198 -23.58 -26.01 11.34
C LYS A 198 -22.62 -25.00 10.69
N ILE A 199 -21.34 -25.33 10.53
CA ILE A 199 -20.36 -24.49 9.82
C ILE A 199 -20.74 -24.34 8.34
N LYS A 200 -20.98 -25.46 7.63
CA LYS A 200 -21.42 -25.48 6.22
C LYS A 200 -22.65 -24.59 5.99
N THR A 201 -23.70 -24.76 6.80
CA THR A 201 -24.94 -23.98 6.69
C THR A 201 -24.73 -22.51 7.07
N LYS A 202 -23.97 -22.22 8.13
CA LYS A 202 -23.71 -20.83 8.59
C LYS A 202 -22.98 -19.98 7.54
N PHE A 203 -22.06 -20.57 6.80
CA PHE A 203 -21.25 -19.86 5.79
C PHE A 203 -21.68 -20.16 4.34
N GLY A 204 -22.70 -21.00 4.13
CA GLY A 204 -23.17 -21.37 2.79
C GLY A 204 -22.15 -22.15 1.95
N VAL A 205 -21.22 -22.86 2.59
CA VAL A 205 -20.14 -23.62 1.93
C VAL A 205 -20.34 -25.13 2.02
N ASP A 206 -19.63 -25.85 1.17
CA ASP A 206 -19.25 -27.23 1.39
C ASP A 206 -17.73 -27.37 1.50
N PHE A 207 -17.27 -28.46 2.10
CA PHE A 207 -15.85 -28.76 2.22
C PHE A 207 -15.49 -29.84 1.20
N LYS A 208 -14.38 -29.64 0.48
CA LYS A 208 -13.79 -30.60 -0.46
C LYS A 208 -12.41 -31.01 0.05
N GLU A 209 -12.11 -32.29 -0.08
CA GLU A 209 -10.81 -32.88 0.23
C GLU A 209 -9.96 -32.92 -1.04
N SER A 210 -8.68 -32.58 -0.93
CA SER A 210 -7.74 -32.61 -2.07
C SER A 210 -6.39 -33.18 -1.64
N GLY A 211 -6.05 -34.37 -2.11
CA GLY A 211 -4.76 -35.01 -1.84
C GLY A 211 -4.66 -35.65 -0.45
N ILE A 212 -4.28 -36.92 -0.43
CA ILE A 212 -3.82 -37.61 0.78
C ILE A 212 -2.32 -37.82 0.61
N SER A 213 -1.51 -37.24 1.48
CA SER A 213 -0.07 -37.50 1.51
C SER A 213 0.41 -37.60 2.97
N GLN A 214 1.21 -38.62 3.26
CA GLN A 214 1.83 -38.85 4.58
C GLN A 214 0.84 -38.79 5.79
N GLY A 215 -0.38 -39.31 5.63
CA GLY A 215 -1.40 -39.34 6.70
C GLY A 215 -2.08 -38.00 6.99
N LYS A 216 -1.90 -37.01 6.12
CA LYS A 216 -2.56 -35.70 6.16
C LYS A 216 -3.51 -35.53 4.98
N VAL A 217 -4.55 -34.72 5.20
CA VAL A 217 -5.58 -34.34 4.23
C VAL A 217 -5.69 -32.83 4.18
N ASP A 218 -5.75 -32.27 2.97
CA ASP A 218 -6.04 -30.86 2.77
C ASP A 218 -7.54 -30.66 2.51
N VAL A 219 -8.14 -29.75 3.28
CA VAL A 219 -9.58 -29.44 3.21
C VAL A 219 -9.77 -28.00 2.76
N LYS A 220 -10.48 -27.79 1.65
CA LYS A 220 -10.87 -26.47 1.14
C LYS A 220 -12.36 -26.24 1.31
N ALA A 221 -12.75 -25.03 1.67
CA ALA A 221 -14.13 -24.59 1.57
C ALA A 221 -14.45 -24.19 0.12
N CYS A 222 -15.63 -24.51 -0.36
CA CYS A 222 -16.19 -24.06 -1.63
C CYS A 222 -17.61 -23.56 -1.39
N TYR A 223 -17.89 -22.31 -1.75
CA TYR A 223 -19.22 -21.73 -1.61
C TYR A 223 -20.23 -22.47 -2.50
N ARG A 224 -21.43 -22.75 -1.97
CA ARG A 224 -22.41 -23.65 -2.61
C ARG A 224 -23.12 -23.03 -3.83
N ARG A 225 -23.00 -21.71 -4.03
CA ARG A 225 -23.63 -20.99 -5.17
C ARG A 225 -22.58 -20.57 -6.21
N PRO A 226 -22.92 -20.59 -7.52
CA PRO A 226 -22.10 -19.98 -8.57
C PRO A 226 -21.79 -18.51 -8.24
N GLY A 227 -20.55 -18.08 -8.54
CA GLY A 227 -20.00 -16.77 -8.19
C GLY A 227 -18.93 -16.82 -7.08
N GLY A 228 -18.98 -17.82 -6.20
CA GLY A 228 -18.01 -17.98 -5.10
C GLY A 228 -18.16 -16.93 -3.99
N ASN A 229 -17.53 -17.17 -2.84
CA ASN A 229 -17.40 -16.14 -1.81
C ASN A 229 -16.17 -16.44 -0.95
N LYS A 230 -15.00 -15.94 -1.38
CA LYS A 230 -13.71 -16.16 -0.71
C LYS A 230 -13.73 -15.75 0.78
N SER A 231 -14.54 -14.77 1.16
CA SER A 231 -14.70 -14.37 2.57
C SER A 231 -15.47 -15.42 3.37
N MET A 232 -16.55 -15.99 2.84
CA MET A 232 -17.27 -17.07 3.53
C MET A 232 -16.47 -18.37 3.55
N GLU A 233 -15.72 -18.67 2.49
CA GLU A 233 -14.77 -19.79 2.44
C GLU A 233 -13.67 -19.62 3.50
N SER A 234 -13.06 -18.44 3.58
CA SER A 234 -12.11 -18.02 4.62
C SER A 234 -12.64 -18.22 6.04
N HIS A 235 -13.84 -17.69 6.32
CA HIS A 235 -14.45 -17.79 7.66
C HIS A 235 -14.84 -19.24 7.99
N ALA A 236 -15.28 -20.02 7.01
CA ALA A 236 -15.57 -21.44 7.19
C ALA A 236 -14.30 -22.26 7.46
N VAL A 237 -13.19 -22.01 6.74
CA VAL A 237 -11.90 -22.66 7.01
C VAL A 237 -11.38 -22.30 8.40
N ARG A 238 -11.48 -21.03 8.84
CA ARG A 238 -11.12 -20.66 10.22
C ARG A 238 -12.03 -21.29 11.28
N ALA A 239 -13.33 -21.41 11.01
CA ALA A 239 -14.26 -22.08 11.92
C ALA A 239 -13.97 -23.60 12.01
N LEU A 240 -13.58 -24.21 10.90
CA LEU A 240 -13.17 -25.62 10.84
C LEU A 240 -11.83 -25.86 11.55
N LEU A 241 -10.86 -24.97 11.38
CA LEU A 241 -9.59 -25.00 12.14
C LEU A 241 -9.85 -24.95 13.64
N ARG A 242 -10.70 -24.01 14.09
CA ARG A 242 -11.11 -23.93 15.51
C ARG A 242 -11.79 -25.22 15.98
N LEU A 243 -12.62 -25.85 15.15
CA LEU A 243 -13.26 -27.13 15.48
C LEU A 243 -12.22 -28.26 15.63
N CYS A 244 -11.28 -28.44 14.69
CA CYS A 244 -10.21 -29.44 14.85
C CYS A 244 -9.34 -29.13 16.07
N GLN A 245 -9.00 -27.87 16.34
CA GLN A 245 -8.27 -27.46 17.54
C GLN A 245 -9.05 -27.77 18.83
N THR A 246 -10.35 -27.53 18.90
CA THR A 246 -11.18 -27.92 20.06
C THR A 246 -11.22 -29.43 20.23
N ILE A 247 -11.25 -30.20 19.13
CA ILE A 247 -11.26 -31.66 19.16
C ILE A 247 -9.90 -32.23 19.61
N THR A 248 -8.78 -31.64 19.20
CA THR A 248 -7.43 -32.10 19.59
C THR A 248 -7.00 -31.60 20.98
N THR A 249 -7.63 -30.56 21.52
CA THR A 249 -7.31 -30.01 22.86
C THR A 249 -8.33 -30.34 23.95
N SER A 250 -9.50 -30.88 23.61
CA SER A 250 -10.48 -31.34 24.61
C SER A 250 -10.07 -32.70 25.20
N PRO A 251 -10.06 -32.88 26.54
CA PRO A 251 -9.70 -34.13 27.19
C PRO A 251 -10.82 -35.18 27.14
N LEU A 252 -11.32 -35.48 25.93
CA LEU A 252 -12.22 -36.59 25.69
C LEU A 252 -11.41 -37.86 25.44
N ARG A 253 -11.64 -38.84 26.32
CA ARG A 253 -10.85 -40.06 26.49
C ARG A 253 -10.47 -40.74 25.18
N PHE A 254 -9.18 -41.05 25.04
CA PHE A 254 -8.72 -42.20 24.26
C PHE A 254 -9.35 -43.48 24.87
N THR A 255 -10.53 -43.85 24.39
CA THR A 255 -11.02 -45.23 24.48
C THR A 255 -11.10 -45.79 23.07
N GLN A 256 -9.99 -46.41 22.68
CA GLN A 256 -9.96 -47.48 21.69
C GLN A 256 -11.10 -48.46 22.00
N TYR A 257 -12.15 -48.50 21.17
CA TYR A 257 -13.04 -49.66 21.11
C TYR A 257 -13.60 -49.87 19.71
N ASN A 258 -13.41 -51.10 19.22
CA ASN A 258 -14.16 -51.63 18.09
C ASN A 258 -15.62 -51.85 18.51
N GLY A 259 -16.56 -51.49 17.62
CA GLY A 259 -17.90 -52.09 17.58
C GLY A 259 -19.05 -51.33 18.25
N ALA A 260 -20.21 -51.40 17.58
CA ALA A 260 -21.58 -51.20 18.06
C ALA A 260 -22.03 -49.81 18.56
N SER A 261 -22.82 -49.15 17.70
CA SER A 261 -24.07 -48.41 17.99
C SER A 261 -24.28 -47.66 19.31
N GLY A 262 -24.61 -46.37 19.18
CA GLY A 262 -25.80 -45.82 19.85
C GLY A 262 -25.63 -44.55 20.70
N PHE A 263 -26.55 -43.61 20.42
CA PHE A 263 -26.98 -42.46 21.23
C PHE A 263 -26.23 -41.13 21.16
N SER A 264 -27.07 -40.09 21.14
CA SER A 264 -26.79 -38.67 20.99
C SER A 264 -27.07 -37.92 22.28
N SER A 265 -26.26 -36.93 22.62
CA SER A 265 -26.70 -35.77 23.40
C SER A 265 -25.77 -34.57 23.20
N SER A 266 -26.37 -33.41 22.96
CA SER A 266 -25.67 -32.11 22.93
C SER A 266 -25.40 -31.61 24.35
N LEU A 267 -24.32 -30.86 24.52
CA LEU A 267 -24.15 -29.94 25.64
C LEU A 267 -23.53 -28.62 25.15
N ASN A 268 -24.15 -27.51 25.56
CA ASN A 268 -23.71 -26.14 25.29
C ASN A 268 -23.17 -25.50 26.59
N ASN A 269 -22.41 -24.41 26.41
CA ASN A 269 -22.15 -23.30 27.35
C ASN A 269 -20.98 -23.40 28.35
N LEU A 270 -20.55 -22.19 28.72
CA LEU A 270 -19.66 -21.76 29.82
C LEU A 270 -18.14 -21.95 29.60
N SER A 271 -17.26 -21.05 30.06
CA SER A 271 -17.35 -19.59 30.32
C SER A 271 -15.91 -19.05 30.52
N GLU A 272 -15.74 -17.73 30.66
CA GLU A 272 -14.47 -17.09 31.01
C GLU A 272 -13.96 -17.53 32.39
N ASP A 273 -12.63 -17.57 32.60
CA ASP A 273 -12.03 -16.99 33.81
C ASP A 273 -10.50 -16.78 33.70
N HIS A 274 -9.98 -15.83 34.49
CA HIS A 274 -8.55 -15.51 34.63
C HIS A 274 -7.89 -16.31 35.76
N GLN A 275 -6.57 -16.56 35.69
CA GLN A 275 -5.54 -16.09 36.67
C GLN A 275 -4.14 -16.73 36.46
N SER A 276 -3.21 -16.46 37.38
CA SER A 276 -1.76 -16.29 37.18
C SER A 276 -0.87 -17.21 38.05
N GLU A 277 0.45 -16.96 38.00
CA GLU A 277 1.55 -17.53 38.82
C GLU A 277 2.05 -18.93 38.40
N GLY A 278 3.34 -19.28 38.56
CA GLY A 278 4.51 -18.49 38.99
C GLY A 278 5.76 -19.36 39.21
N ALA A 279 6.96 -18.73 39.23
CA ALA A 279 8.29 -19.31 39.57
C ALA A 279 8.79 -20.49 38.69
N SER A 280 10.07 -20.83 38.52
CA SER A 280 11.39 -20.32 38.97
C SER A 280 12.42 -20.57 37.83
N SER A 281 13.74 -20.37 37.87
CA SER A 281 14.71 -20.06 38.95
C SER A 281 15.98 -19.37 38.38
N ARG A 282 17.12 -19.47 39.08
CA ARG A 282 18.50 -19.09 38.70
C ARG A 282 19.47 -20.23 39.13
N PRO A 283 20.74 -20.32 38.67
CA PRO A 283 21.82 -19.38 39.04
C PRO A 283 22.71 -18.91 37.84
N VAL A 284 23.35 -17.71 37.82
CA VAL A 284 24.65 -17.27 38.44
C VAL A 284 25.84 -18.16 38.00
N LEU A 285 26.98 -17.74 37.42
CA LEU A 285 27.94 -16.61 37.62
C LEU A 285 28.47 -16.13 36.23
N ASN A 286 28.72 -14.84 35.93
CA ASN A 286 29.68 -13.86 36.47
C ASN A 286 31.15 -14.08 36.03
N GLY A 287 31.76 -13.08 35.38
CA GLY A 287 33.14 -13.06 34.89
C GLY A 287 33.44 -11.81 34.04
N GLN A 288 34.44 -11.01 34.43
CA GLN A 288 34.59 -9.60 34.03
C GLN A 288 36.07 -9.24 33.80
N SER A 289 36.34 -8.18 33.03
CA SER A 289 37.66 -7.57 32.74
C SER A 289 38.62 -8.40 31.84
N GLY A 290 39.58 -7.80 31.12
CA GLY A 290 39.91 -6.38 30.92
C GLY A 290 41.32 -6.18 30.34
N TYR A 291 41.69 -4.91 30.07
CA TYR A 291 43.05 -4.40 29.74
C TYR A 291 43.62 -4.82 28.35
N SER A 292 44.13 -3.98 27.44
CA SER A 292 44.78 -2.63 27.43
C SER A 292 46.32 -2.66 27.39
N ALA A 293 46.90 -2.21 26.26
CA ALA A 293 48.17 -1.46 26.09
C ALA A 293 48.42 -1.28 24.56
N HIS A 294 48.47 -0.09 23.95
CA HIS A 294 49.44 1.03 24.05
C HIS A 294 50.80 0.82 23.37
N ASN A 295 51.20 1.84 22.57
CA ASN A 295 52.55 2.36 22.22
C ASN A 295 52.63 2.71 20.72
N THR A 296 53.24 3.81 20.24
CA THR A 296 53.77 5.05 20.87
C THR A 296 53.94 6.14 19.79
N ASP A 297 54.15 7.41 20.20
CA ASP A 297 54.23 8.61 19.36
C ASP A 297 55.57 8.83 18.61
N ALA A 298 55.55 9.80 17.67
CA ALA A 298 56.41 11.01 17.63
C ALA A 298 56.95 11.42 16.23
N ALA A 299 57.09 12.74 16.04
CA ALA A 299 57.56 13.43 14.82
C ALA A 299 59.12 13.56 14.79
N THR A 300 59.85 14.15 13.83
CA THR A 300 59.63 15.44 13.13
C THR A 300 60.66 15.66 11.98
N ALA A 301 60.28 16.43 10.93
CA ALA A 301 61.12 17.16 9.95
C ALA A 301 62.19 16.40 9.11
N GLY A 302 62.53 16.80 7.87
CA GLY A 302 61.98 17.82 6.96
C GLY A 302 62.97 18.10 5.79
N ALA A 303 62.48 18.44 4.59
CA ALA A 303 63.29 18.95 3.47
C ALA A 303 62.40 19.62 2.39
N VAL A 304 62.98 20.50 1.57
CA VAL A 304 62.28 21.42 0.64
C VAL A 304 62.47 20.98 -0.82
N ALA A 305 61.45 21.14 -1.66
CA ALA A 305 61.58 21.18 -3.12
C ALA A 305 60.48 22.07 -3.73
N GLU A 306 60.87 22.93 -4.68
CA GLU A 306 59.98 23.87 -5.36
C GLU A 306 59.14 23.18 -6.46
N GLY A 307 57.87 23.57 -6.61
CA GLY A 307 56.99 23.03 -7.65
C GLY A 307 55.68 23.82 -7.81
N ASP A 308 55.51 24.41 -8.99
CA ASP A 308 54.28 24.95 -9.60
C ASP A 308 53.41 25.92 -8.74
N ASN A 309 53.59 27.22 -8.97
CA ASN A 309 52.88 28.30 -8.27
C ASN A 309 51.45 28.51 -8.81
N LYS A 310 50.54 27.56 -8.53
CA LYS A 310 49.12 27.59 -8.98
C LYS A 310 48.08 27.69 -7.86
N ASP A 311 48.50 27.61 -6.60
CA ASP A 311 47.60 27.48 -5.44
C ASP A 311 47.49 28.77 -4.58
N GLN A 312 47.76 29.95 -5.15
CA GLN A 312 47.79 31.24 -4.41
C GLN A 312 46.55 32.14 -4.61
N THR A 313 45.56 31.72 -5.41
CA THR A 313 44.32 32.49 -5.65
C THR A 313 43.08 31.79 -5.10
N CYS A 314 42.13 32.60 -4.64
CA CYS A 314 40.84 32.14 -4.12
C CYS A 314 39.96 31.65 -5.27
N PRO A 315 39.46 30.41 -5.26
CA PRO A 315 38.68 29.84 -6.37
C PRO A 315 37.25 30.43 -6.51
N ILE A 316 36.89 31.45 -5.71
CA ILE A 316 35.59 32.14 -5.79
C ILE A 316 35.73 33.51 -6.48
N CYS A 317 36.69 34.35 -6.06
CA CYS A 317 36.94 35.66 -6.68
C CYS A 317 38.07 35.65 -7.73
N LEU A 318 38.86 34.57 -7.80
CA LEU A 318 40.05 34.38 -8.66
C LEU A 318 41.25 35.30 -8.34
N ASP A 319 41.12 36.15 -7.31
CA ASP A 319 42.19 37.01 -6.79
C ASP A 319 43.01 36.36 -5.66
N ALA A 320 44.07 37.04 -5.21
CA ALA A 320 44.85 36.64 -4.03
C ALA A 320 43.99 36.57 -2.75
N PHE A 321 44.38 35.72 -1.80
CA PHE A 321 43.61 35.46 -0.58
C PHE A 321 43.57 36.63 0.41
N THR A 322 42.40 37.25 0.57
CA THR A 322 42.08 38.18 1.68
C THR A 322 41.51 37.40 2.86
N ASN A 323 42.14 37.50 4.04
CA ASN A 323 41.74 36.79 5.28
C ASN A 323 41.49 35.29 5.04
N LYS A 324 42.55 34.56 4.65
CA LYS A 324 42.45 33.16 4.21
C LYS A 324 41.83 32.24 5.28
N LYS A 325 40.84 31.43 4.87
CA LYS A 325 40.25 30.34 5.66
C LYS A 325 40.47 29.01 4.95
N THR A 326 40.97 28.03 5.69
CA THR A 326 41.17 26.65 5.25
C THR A 326 40.04 25.77 5.81
N LEU A 327 39.29 25.07 4.96
CA LEU A 327 38.24 24.15 5.39
C LEU A 327 38.80 22.79 5.84
N ARG A 328 37.97 21.98 6.51
CA ARG A 328 38.32 20.59 6.89
C ARG A 328 38.71 19.71 5.70
N CYS A 329 38.16 20.00 4.52
CA CYS A 329 38.51 19.37 3.24
C CYS A 329 39.78 19.97 2.58
N LYS A 330 40.57 20.76 3.31
CA LYS A 330 41.83 21.44 2.91
C LYS A 330 41.73 22.53 1.84
N HIS A 331 40.57 22.72 1.21
CA HIS A 331 40.37 23.84 0.28
C HIS A 331 40.38 25.19 1.01
N GLU A 332 40.94 26.20 0.34
CA GLU A 332 41.17 27.53 0.91
C GLU A 332 40.37 28.60 0.16
N PHE A 333 39.91 29.61 0.90
CA PHE A 333 39.06 30.69 0.40
C PHE A 333 39.35 32.00 1.15
N CYS A 334 38.99 33.15 0.56
CA CYS A 334 38.84 34.39 1.32
C CYS A 334 37.67 34.24 2.32
N GLU A 335 37.78 34.81 3.52
CA GLU A 335 36.72 34.77 4.54
C GLU A 335 35.38 35.30 4.02
N GLU A 336 35.40 36.45 3.34
CA GLU A 336 34.19 37.07 2.78
C GLU A 336 33.57 36.21 1.68
N CYS A 337 34.38 35.66 0.76
CA CYS A 337 33.91 34.79 -0.30
C CYS A 337 33.29 33.49 0.26
N LEU A 338 33.88 32.94 1.33
CA LEU A 338 33.36 31.75 2.00
C LEU A 338 32.03 32.03 2.72
N GLU A 339 31.90 33.16 3.41
CA GLU A 339 30.64 33.56 4.07
C GLU A 339 29.55 33.94 3.05
N GLN A 340 29.88 34.57 1.92
CA GLN A 340 28.95 34.80 0.81
C GLN A 340 28.48 33.47 0.19
N ALA A 341 29.40 32.56 -0.11
CA ALA A 341 29.07 31.22 -0.62
C ALA A 341 28.18 30.44 0.38
N LYS A 342 28.47 30.55 1.68
CA LYS A 342 27.69 29.96 2.76
C LYS A 342 26.28 30.57 2.89
N LYS A 343 26.11 31.86 2.61
CA LYS A 343 24.81 32.53 2.56
C LYS A 343 23.96 32.09 1.36
N GLY A 344 24.58 31.80 0.21
CA GLY A 344 23.88 31.36 -1.00
C GLY A 344 23.60 29.85 -1.07
N SER A 345 24.56 29.02 -0.63
CA SER A 345 24.57 27.56 -0.86
C SER A 345 24.69 26.72 0.41
N GLY A 346 24.62 27.35 1.59
CA GLY A 346 24.84 26.70 2.88
C GLY A 346 26.32 26.34 3.13
N PRO A 347 26.65 25.69 4.26
CA PRO A 347 28.02 25.41 4.67
C PRO A 347 28.63 24.20 3.93
N ILE A 348 28.69 24.32 2.60
CA ILE A 348 29.17 23.35 1.62
C ILE A 348 30.42 23.93 0.94
N CYS A 349 31.50 23.17 0.87
CA CYS A 349 32.71 23.60 0.18
C CYS A 349 32.44 23.84 -1.33
N PRO A 350 32.67 25.05 -1.88
CA PRO A 350 32.39 25.33 -3.29
C PRO A 350 33.14 24.42 -4.27
N VAL A 351 34.36 23.99 -3.94
CA VAL A 351 35.19 23.10 -4.77
C VAL A 351 34.74 21.64 -4.69
N CYS A 352 34.94 20.95 -3.55
CA CYS A 352 34.69 19.51 -3.44
C CYS A 352 33.32 19.09 -2.87
N LYS A 353 32.43 20.05 -2.56
CA LYS A 353 31.09 19.84 -1.97
C LYS A 353 31.05 19.16 -0.59
N ASP A 354 32.17 18.97 0.11
CA ASP A 354 32.13 18.49 1.51
C ASP A 354 31.48 19.51 2.45
N VAL A 355 30.65 19.01 3.36
CA VAL A 355 29.83 19.80 4.29
C VAL A 355 30.63 20.11 5.55
N PHE A 356 30.93 21.40 5.77
CA PHE A 356 31.78 21.84 6.88
C PHE A 356 31.01 22.42 8.08
N GLY A 357 29.70 22.63 7.96
CA GLY A 357 28.82 23.11 9.03
C GLY A 357 27.56 22.26 9.20
N VAL A 358 26.54 22.81 9.88
CA VAL A 358 25.22 22.17 9.98
C VAL A 358 24.34 22.67 8.84
N ILE A 359 23.88 21.76 7.99
CA ILE A 359 22.78 22.05 7.06
C ILE A 359 21.48 21.83 7.82
N GLU A 360 20.60 22.83 7.77
CA GLU A 360 19.23 22.80 8.29
C GLU A 360 18.30 23.08 7.11
N GLY A 361 17.23 22.31 6.98
CA GLY A 361 16.25 22.50 5.92
C GLY A 361 15.05 23.37 6.33
N ASP A 362 14.00 23.27 5.52
CA ASP A 362 12.75 24.02 5.63
C ASP A 362 11.55 23.12 5.97
N GLN A 363 11.74 21.81 6.20
CA GLN A 363 10.67 20.90 6.63
C GLN A 363 9.82 21.51 7.77
N PRO A 364 8.48 21.56 7.63
CA PRO A 364 7.60 22.04 8.69
C PRO A 364 7.66 21.21 9.99
N ASP A 365 7.04 21.71 11.06
CA ASP A 365 6.91 20.94 12.30
C ASP A 365 6.04 19.71 12.11
N GLY A 366 6.40 18.62 12.78
CA GLY A 366 5.79 17.31 12.60
C GLY A 366 6.40 16.27 13.53
N LYS A 367 6.04 15.00 13.33
CA LYS A 367 6.47 13.87 14.15
C LYS A 367 6.99 12.74 13.28
N ILE A 368 8.07 12.10 13.74
CA ILE A 368 8.56 10.81 13.28
C ILE A 368 8.31 9.77 14.38
N SER A 369 7.79 8.61 14.02
CA SER A 369 7.69 7.44 14.89
C SER A 369 8.04 6.18 14.12
N TRP A 370 8.38 5.10 14.81
CA TRP A 370 8.63 3.82 14.16
C TRP A 370 8.16 2.65 15.03
N THR A 371 7.84 1.55 14.36
CA THR A 371 7.48 0.26 14.96
C THR A 371 8.27 -0.86 14.27
N THR A 372 8.31 -2.05 14.87
CA THR A 372 8.98 -3.21 14.27
C THR A 372 8.03 -4.39 14.17
N TYR A 373 8.17 -5.16 13.09
CA TYR A 373 7.38 -6.36 12.78
C TYR A 373 8.32 -7.53 12.49
N SER A 374 7.88 -8.75 12.80
CA SER A 374 8.65 -9.97 12.52
C SER A 374 8.67 -10.38 11.05
N SER A 375 7.76 -9.87 10.22
CA SER A 375 7.72 -10.15 8.79
C SER A 375 8.96 -9.57 8.09
N PRO A 376 9.72 -10.38 7.31
CA PRO A 376 10.87 -9.89 6.56
C PRO A 376 10.48 -9.06 5.34
N LEU A 377 11.41 -8.20 4.90
CA LEU A 377 11.33 -7.56 3.59
C LEU A 377 11.91 -8.47 2.51
N PRO A 378 11.41 -8.42 1.26
CA PRO A 378 12.07 -9.07 0.13
C PRO A 378 13.54 -8.68 0.02
N GLY A 379 14.43 -9.66 -0.05
CA GLY A 379 15.88 -9.48 -0.03
C GLY A 379 16.52 -9.49 1.37
N PHE A 380 15.74 -9.56 2.45
CA PHE A 380 16.22 -9.57 3.83
C PHE A 380 15.50 -10.66 4.67
N PRO A 381 15.65 -11.96 4.33
CA PRO A 381 14.86 -13.04 4.95
C PRO A 381 15.15 -13.25 6.44
N ASP A 382 16.37 -12.97 6.90
CA ASP A 382 16.85 -13.29 8.26
C ASP A 382 16.53 -12.20 9.30
N CYS A 383 15.76 -11.17 8.95
CA CYS A 383 15.39 -10.10 9.87
C CYS A 383 13.98 -9.55 9.60
N GLY A 384 13.39 -8.91 10.62
CA GLY A 384 12.07 -8.30 10.50
C GLY A 384 12.04 -7.00 9.69
N THR A 385 10.97 -6.23 9.84
CA THR A 385 10.78 -4.91 9.19
C THR A 385 10.68 -3.81 10.25
N ILE A 386 11.37 -2.69 10.04
CA ILE A 386 11.13 -1.40 10.70
C ILE A 386 10.15 -0.61 9.81
N VAL A 387 9.03 -0.19 10.39
CA VAL A 387 8.05 0.69 9.74
C VAL A 387 8.19 2.07 10.36
N ILE A 388 8.50 3.08 9.54
CA ILE A 388 8.64 4.48 9.94
C ILE A 388 7.38 5.22 9.47
N ASP A 389 6.71 5.91 10.39
CA ASP A 389 5.56 6.76 10.11
C ASP A 389 5.95 8.23 10.35
N TYR A 390 5.78 9.05 9.32
CA TYR A 390 5.95 10.50 9.33
C TYR A 390 4.59 11.18 9.30
N HIS A 391 4.38 12.12 10.21
CA HIS A 391 3.18 12.97 10.27
C HIS A 391 3.60 14.43 10.27
N ILE A 392 3.28 15.16 9.21
CA ILE A 392 3.40 16.62 9.15
C ILE A 392 1.97 17.17 8.98
N PRO A 393 1.40 17.88 9.98
CA PRO A 393 0.11 18.53 9.84
C PRO A 393 0.17 19.65 8.79
N SER A 394 -0.99 20.06 8.27
CA SER A 394 -1.10 21.28 7.47
C SER A 394 -0.81 22.53 8.32
N GLY A 395 -0.39 23.61 7.69
CA GLY A 395 -0.10 24.86 8.39
C GLY A 395 0.15 26.03 7.44
N THR A 396 0.80 27.06 7.98
CA THR A 396 1.15 28.29 7.24
C THR A 396 2.63 28.31 6.92
N GLN A 397 2.97 28.74 5.70
CA GLN A 397 4.33 28.86 5.21
C GLN A 397 5.11 29.94 5.94
N THR A 398 6.38 29.65 6.21
CA THR A 398 7.35 30.54 6.86
C THR A 398 8.16 31.31 5.82
N GLU A 399 8.96 32.28 6.26
CA GLU A 399 9.95 33.00 5.42
C GLU A 399 11.00 32.08 4.74
N LYS A 400 11.12 30.81 5.16
CA LYS A 400 11.98 29.81 4.52
C LYS A 400 11.31 29.10 3.32
N HIS A 401 10.01 29.27 3.12
CA HIS A 401 9.21 28.56 2.10
C HIS A 401 8.95 29.43 0.86
N PRO A 402 8.54 28.84 -0.29
CA PRO A 402 8.33 29.59 -1.53
C PRO A 402 7.28 30.71 -1.44
N ASN A 403 6.21 30.51 -0.66
CA ASN A 403 5.09 31.45 -0.55
C ASN A 403 4.79 31.79 0.94
N PRO A 404 5.61 32.62 1.62
CA PRO A 404 5.42 32.95 3.03
C PRO A 404 4.01 33.45 3.34
N GLY A 405 3.44 33.02 4.47
CA GLY A 405 2.08 33.36 4.87
C GLY A 405 0.95 32.59 4.15
N GLN A 406 1.22 31.87 3.05
CA GLN A 406 0.21 31.00 2.43
C GLN A 406 0.04 29.69 3.19
N TYR A 407 -1.14 29.07 3.07
CA TYR A 407 -1.39 27.73 3.60
C TYR A 407 -0.62 26.67 2.80
N TYR A 408 -0.23 25.58 3.46
CA TYR A 408 0.25 24.35 2.81
C TYR A 408 -0.49 23.12 3.36
N THR A 409 -0.72 22.10 2.52
CA THR A 409 -1.33 20.84 2.99
C THR A 409 -0.28 19.88 3.54
N GLY A 410 -0.53 19.38 4.75
CA GLY A 410 0.30 18.37 5.41
C GLY A 410 0.20 16.98 4.79
N VAL A 411 1.03 16.05 5.27
CA VAL A 411 1.13 14.68 4.76
C VAL A 411 1.31 13.65 5.89
N ASN A 412 0.78 12.46 5.63
CA ASN A 412 1.15 11.23 6.34
C ASN A 412 1.92 10.35 5.35
N ARG A 413 3.16 9.95 5.67
CA ARG A 413 3.95 9.05 4.82
C ARG A 413 4.55 7.92 5.63
N ARG A 414 4.61 6.73 5.03
CA ARG A 414 5.18 5.52 5.63
C ARG A 414 6.39 5.06 4.83
N ALA A 415 7.42 4.60 5.52
CA ALA A 415 8.63 4.04 4.93
C ALA A 415 9.07 2.75 5.63
N TYR A 416 9.88 1.93 4.94
CA TYR A 416 10.27 0.60 5.39
C TYR A 416 11.80 0.41 5.34
N LEU A 417 12.37 -0.14 6.41
CA LEU A 417 13.77 -0.60 6.48
C LEU A 417 13.82 -2.04 7.01
N PRO A 418 14.84 -2.85 6.64
CA PRO A 418 15.05 -4.14 7.29
C PRO A 418 15.47 -3.94 8.76
N ASN A 419 14.96 -4.78 9.67
CA ASN A 419 15.30 -4.72 11.09
C ASN A 419 16.60 -5.50 11.39
N ASN A 420 17.67 -5.11 10.70
CA ASN A 420 19.04 -5.59 10.93
C ASN A 420 19.94 -4.43 11.38
N THR A 421 21.24 -4.70 11.58
CA THR A 421 22.22 -3.70 12.01
C THR A 421 22.24 -2.47 11.08
N GLU A 422 22.20 -2.68 9.77
CA GLU A 422 22.30 -1.61 8.78
C GLU A 422 21.02 -0.76 8.68
N GLY A 423 19.84 -1.37 8.66
CA GLY A 423 18.57 -0.64 8.67
C GLY A 423 18.39 0.15 9.97
N ASN A 424 18.87 -0.34 11.11
CA ASN A 424 18.89 0.40 12.36
C ASN A 424 19.91 1.57 12.37
N GLU A 425 20.99 1.48 11.60
CA GLU A 425 21.91 2.61 11.35
C GLU A 425 21.21 3.68 10.49
N VAL A 426 20.61 3.28 9.37
CA VAL A 426 19.85 4.18 8.48
C VAL A 426 18.70 4.87 9.24
N LEU A 427 17.97 4.16 10.10
CA LEU A 427 16.93 4.74 10.96
C LEU A 427 17.46 5.90 11.83
N LYS A 428 18.64 5.72 12.45
CA LYS A 428 19.26 6.77 13.30
C LYS A 428 19.64 7.99 12.46
N LEU A 429 20.18 7.78 11.25
CA LEU A 429 20.54 8.85 10.33
C LEU A 429 19.30 9.58 9.80
N LEU A 430 18.23 8.86 9.43
CA LEU A 430 16.94 9.44 9.02
C LEU A 430 16.30 10.27 10.14
N LYS A 431 16.35 9.78 11.39
CA LYS A 431 15.89 10.58 12.55
C LYS A 431 16.72 11.87 12.67
N LYS A 432 18.04 11.79 12.60
CA LYS A 432 18.95 12.95 12.66
C LYS A 432 18.72 13.94 11.50
N ALA A 433 18.33 13.46 10.32
CA ALA A 433 17.92 14.29 9.19
C ALA A 433 16.56 14.96 9.43
N PHE A 434 15.58 14.25 10.01
CA PHE A 434 14.29 14.80 10.39
C PHE A 434 14.43 15.89 11.47
N ASP A 435 15.26 15.65 12.49
CA ASP A 435 15.59 16.60 13.55
C ASP A 435 16.27 17.88 12.99
N ARG A 436 16.98 17.77 11.85
CA ARG A 436 17.57 18.91 11.10
C ARG A 436 16.69 19.46 9.98
N LYS A 437 15.42 19.06 9.90
CA LYS A 437 14.44 19.55 8.91
C LYS A 437 14.74 19.18 7.44
N LEU A 438 15.42 18.06 7.19
CA LEU A 438 15.93 17.67 5.86
C LEU A 438 15.16 16.57 5.12
N ILE A 439 14.14 15.94 5.72
CA ILE A 439 13.41 14.83 5.07
C ILE A 439 12.35 15.38 4.10
N PHE A 440 11.74 16.51 4.43
CA PHE A 440 10.70 17.16 3.63
C PHE A 440 11.03 18.63 3.33
N THR A 441 10.19 19.25 2.50
CA THR A 441 10.18 20.68 2.14
C THR A 441 8.74 21.08 1.80
N VAL A 442 8.45 22.38 1.64
CA VAL A 442 7.18 22.87 1.07
C VAL A 442 7.41 23.34 -0.36
N GLY A 443 6.64 22.81 -1.30
CA GLY A 443 6.71 23.22 -2.70
C GLY A 443 5.74 22.48 -3.60
N THR A 444 6.08 22.37 -4.88
CA THR A 444 5.24 21.72 -5.89
C THR A 444 5.39 20.21 -5.86
N SER A 445 4.27 19.51 -5.73
CA SER A 445 4.20 18.04 -5.78
C SER A 445 4.57 17.52 -7.16
N ARG A 446 5.75 16.90 -7.29
CA ARG A 446 6.26 16.34 -8.57
C ARG A 446 5.33 15.30 -9.22
N THR A 447 4.46 14.64 -8.45
CA THR A 447 3.52 13.62 -8.94
C THR A 447 2.13 14.15 -9.28
N THR A 448 1.74 15.32 -8.77
CA THR A 448 0.38 15.87 -8.97
C THR A 448 0.35 17.28 -9.53
N GLY A 449 1.49 17.97 -9.66
CA GLY A 449 1.59 19.37 -10.07
C GLY A 449 1.08 20.39 -9.06
N ILE A 450 0.50 19.95 -7.93
CA ILE A 450 -0.13 20.83 -6.94
C ILE A 450 0.96 21.56 -6.12
N GLU A 451 0.91 22.89 -6.13
CA GLU A 451 1.77 23.77 -5.33
C GLU A 451 1.38 23.79 -3.85
N ASN A 452 2.25 24.36 -3.00
CA ASN A 452 2.01 24.51 -1.56
C ASN A 452 1.74 23.16 -0.84
N GLN A 453 2.46 22.11 -1.22
CA GLN A 453 2.36 20.77 -0.62
C GLN A 453 3.65 20.38 0.12
N VAL A 454 3.53 19.54 1.15
CA VAL A 454 4.70 18.94 1.79
C VAL A 454 5.23 17.76 0.94
N THR A 455 6.46 17.89 0.46
CA THR A 455 7.11 16.94 -0.49
C THR A 455 8.42 16.37 0.09
N TRP A 456 8.94 15.27 -0.48
CA TRP A 456 10.25 14.72 -0.08
C TRP A 456 11.39 15.64 -0.52
N ASN A 457 12.46 15.74 0.27
CA ASN A 457 13.62 16.63 0.05
C ASN A 457 14.91 15.83 -0.28
N ASP A 458 14.90 15.18 -1.45
CA ASP A 458 16.01 14.39 -2.05
C ASP A 458 16.64 13.27 -1.19
N ILE A 459 15.99 12.83 -0.13
CA ILE A 459 16.37 11.62 0.62
C ILE A 459 15.33 10.54 0.31
N HIS A 460 15.71 9.53 -0.47
CA HIS A 460 14.79 8.51 -0.93
C HIS A 460 14.36 7.60 0.21
N HIS A 461 13.06 7.32 0.23
CA HIS A 461 12.43 6.43 1.20
C HIS A 461 11.76 5.28 0.48
N LYS A 462 11.86 4.07 1.05
CA LYS A 462 11.10 2.93 0.56
C LYS A 462 9.68 2.97 1.09
N THR A 463 8.75 3.48 0.28
CA THR A 463 7.33 3.62 0.62
C THR A 463 6.49 2.39 0.29
N SER A 464 7.09 1.35 -0.30
CA SER A 464 6.49 0.04 -0.53
C SER A 464 7.34 -1.08 0.09
N THR A 465 6.73 -2.22 0.45
CA THR A 465 7.43 -3.45 0.83
C THR A 465 7.70 -4.38 -0.36
N SER A 466 7.17 -4.06 -1.55
CA SER A 466 7.26 -4.86 -2.78
C SER A 466 7.44 -3.97 -4.03
N GLY A 467 7.71 -4.58 -5.20
CA GLY A 467 7.83 -3.87 -6.48
C GLY A 467 9.21 -3.26 -6.77
N GLY A 468 10.23 -3.59 -5.96
CA GLY A 468 11.61 -3.23 -6.25
C GLY A 468 11.91 -1.73 -6.34
N PRO A 469 13.03 -1.32 -6.96
CA PRO A 469 13.46 0.08 -7.03
C PRO A 469 12.40 1.01 -7.65
N GLU A 470 11.78 0.57 -8.75
CA GLU A 470 10.85 1.35 -9.58
C GLU A 470 9.57 1.74 -8.82
N CYS A 471 9.03 0.87 -7.97
CA CYS A 471 7.88 1.17 -7.11
C CYS A 471 8.26 1.78 -5.75
N PHE A 472 9.49 2.30 -5.59
CA PHE A 472 10.05 2.74 -4.30
C PHE A 472 9.93 1.66 -3.21
N GLY A 473 10.15 0.39 -3.57
CA GLY A 473 9.98 -0.78 -2.70
C GLY A 473 11.14 -1.77 -2.71
N TYR A 474 10.87 -2.97 -2.21
CA TYR A 474 11.85 -4.06 -2.09
C TYR A 474 11.49 -5.20 -3.08
N PRO A 475 12.44 -6.07 -3.47
CA PRO A 475 13.86 -6.07 -3.10
C PRO A 475 14.63 -4.94 -3.81
N ASP A 476 15.57 -4.32 -3.10
CA ASP A 476 16.52 -3.35 -3.67
C ASP A 476 17.84 -3.46 -2.90
N PRO A 477 18.80 -4.26 -3.38
CA PRO A 477 20.05 -4.52 -2.65
C PRO A 477 20.95 -3.29 -2.52
N GLY A 478 20.79 -2.28 -3.39
CA GLY A 478 21.60 -1.06 -3.35
C GLY A 478 21.03 0.05 -2.46
N TYR A 479 19.76 -0.07 -2.01
CA TYR A 479 19.05 1.04 -1.37
C TYR A 479 19.75 1.57 -0.11
N LEU A 480 20.22 0.69 0.78
CA LEU A 480 20.83 1.11 2.06
C LEU A 480 22.14 1.88 1.85
N SER A 481 22.95 1.55 0.82
CA SER A 481 24.12 2.36 0.45
C SER A 481 23.70 3.72 -0.11
N ARG A 482 22.77 3.73 -1.09
CA ARG A 482 22.35 4.98 -1.75
C ARG A 482 21.73 5.99 -0.77
N VAL A 483 20.86 5.54 0.13
CA VAL A 483 20.26 6.46 1.13
C VAL A 483 21.30 6.96 2.14
N LYS A 484 22.32 6.16 2.50
CA LYS A 484 23.47 6.64 3.31
C LYS A 484 24.29 7.69 2.57
N GLU A 485 24.50 7.54 1.26
CA GLU A 485 25.18 8.51 0.42
C GLU A 485 24.40 9.83 0.29
N GLU A 486 23.09 9.76 0.08
CA GLU A 486 22.17 10.92 0.07
C GLU A 486 22.19 11.67 1.42
N LEU A 487 22.09 10.93 2.53
CA LEU A 487 22.19 11.47 3.89
C LEU A 487 23.55 12.14 4.12
N LYS A 488 24.65 11.48 3.72
CA LYS A 488 26.01 12.02 3.82
C LYS A 488 26.19 13.30 2.99
N ALA A 489 25.59 13.38 1.80
CA ALA A 489 25.58 14.57 0.96
C ALA A 489 24.80 15.74 1.61
N LYS A 490 23.71 15.46 2.32
CA LYS A 490 22.97 16.43 3.15
C LYS A 490 23.64 16.68 4.54
N GLY A 491 24.89 16.25 4.74
CA GLY A 491 25.66 16.52 5.96
C GLY A 491 25.29 15.65 7.18
N ILE A 492 24.61 14.53 6.95
CA ILE A 492 24.22 13.55 7.95
C ILE A 492 25.22 12.38 7.91
N LYS A 493 26.09 12.36 8.91
CA LYS A 493 27.15 11.37 9.14
C LYS A 493 26.98 10.82 10.55
#